data_AF-A0A8K0AFQ8-F1
#
_entry.id   AF-A0A8K0AFQ8-F1
#
_cell.length_a   1.000
_cell.length_b   1.000
_cell.length_c   1.000
_cell.angle_alpha   90.00
_cell.angle_beta   90.00
_cell.angle_gamma   90.00
#
_symmetry.space_group_name_H-M   'P 1'
#
loop_
_entity.id
_entity.type
_entity.pdbx_description
1 polymer ?
#
loop_
_entity_poly.entity_id
_entity_poly.type
_entity_poly.pdbx_seq_one_letter_code
_entity_poly.pdbx_strand_id
1 'polypeptide(L)'
;MGYQLLNTEHPSSATRVFCIFDGKDSRVNLRSATLSLCTDAARLQGSSWRSPDGSDKQLRVFAAGDYALLCLWFGLSGACGTHPCLWCDIRKADMKLAEGEREETATARTLTSLAADHRDFMQEAAGDIAKAKQYRNVIAPHMLDVPLDQVCIPALHLSLGIFQKLYKMLERDLLDLDVIMAHHTSRVILADPEVDIGEVLLHPDLHTLRGYMEAVDEASRIEEEILPIREELEENEDDLAWAMLRGQRNNLSVLSLHLKRQKLEMEIEELKEKAEEVRQQAGLNMKTGPLTSLLDPVLQEFNVKRQAYHSQCFTGNHVNKMLKEAPIKELTSIATTKARVIVEEHDMPLALTTRSEGLKERYGKIFHLFADCHRKYSHAKPVSEEDISSLDDSIKAFMTYFRASFPRSTIPIKMHILESHAVPWMRQWGFGLGFFGEQGIESTTSIADKLKGIKILLERHLLMTCPSRVGGVPKPTSRQKRL
;
A
#
# COMPACT_ATOMS: atom_id res chain seq x y z
N MET A 1 -2.77 9.83 24.13
CA MET A 1 -1.55 10.62 23.85
C MET A 1 -0.45 10.30 24.85
N GLY A 2 0.79 10.36 24.40
CA GLY A 2 1.98 10.20 25.22
C GLY A 2 3.13 11.04 24.68
N TYR A 3 4.19 11.17 25.46
CA TYR A 3 5.44 11.78 25.00
C TYR A 3 6.61 10.85 25.25
N GLN A 4 7.66 11.03 24.47
CA GLN A 4 8.94 10.38 24.65
C GLN A 4 10.02 11.45 24.57
N LEU A 5 11.01 11.37 25.46
CA LEU A 5 12.23 12.14 25.29
C LEU A 5 13.09 11.41 24.27
N LEU A 6 13.41 12.09 23.17
CA LEU A 6 14.33 11.56 22.18
C LEU A 6 15.72 11.45 22.81
N ASN A 7 16.27 10.24 22.80
CA ASN A 7 17.55 9.91 23.42
C ASN A 7 18.33 8.96 22.52
N THR A 8 19.62 9.22 22.35
CA THR A 8 20.51 8.44 21.48
C THR A 8 20.85 7.07 22.07
N GLU A 9 20.87 6.91 23.40
CA GLU A 9 21.17 5.62 24.02
C GLU A 9 19.99 4.64 23.93
N HIS A 10 18.76 5.15 24.12
CA HIS A 10 17.51 4.39 24.11
C HIS A 10 16.43 5.11 23.29
N PRO A 11 16.56 5.13 21.96
CA PRO A 11 15.65 5.86 21.06
C PRO A 11 14.25 5.26 20.98
N SER A 12 14.06 4.03 21.47
CA SER A 12 12.77 3.36 21.63
C SER A 12 12.42 3.16 23.10
N SER A 13 12.78 4.13 23.96
CA SER A 13 12.46 4.10 25.39
C SER A 13 10.95 4.12 25.62
N ALA A 14 10.52 3.63 26.79
CA ALA A 14 9.10 3.54 27.12
C ALA A 14 8.43 4.92 27.06
N THR A 15 7.42 5.06 26.21
CA THR A 15 6.63 6.29 26.05
C THR A 15 5.85 6.57 27.33
N ARG A 16 5.88 7.83 27.81
CA ARG A 16 5.05 8.26 28.94
C ARG A 16 3.68 8.65 28.44
N VAL A 17 2.68 7.84 28.79
CA VAL A 17 1.28 8.15 28.51
C VAL A 17 0.79 9.13 29.57
N PHE A 18 0.17 10.22 29.14
CA PHE A 18 -0.41 11.23 30.04
C PHE A 18 -1.88 11.52 29.76
N CYS A 19 -2.42 11.00 28.65
CA CYS A 19 -3.83 11.14 28.30
C CYS A 19 -4.32 9.84 27.65
N ILE A 20 -5.40 9.29 28.20
CA ILE A 20 -6.15 8.16 27.65
C ILE A 20 -7.60 8.62 27.57
N PHE A 21 -8.23 8.41 26.43
CA PHE A 21 -9.61 8.76 26.19
C PHE A 21 -10.29 7.58 25.49
N ASP A 22 -11.53 7.29 25.90
CA ASP A 22 -12.34 6.24 25.28
C ASP A 22 -13.26 6.87 24.22
N GLY A 23 -12.98 6.59 22.96
CA GLY A 23 -13.81 6.99 21.84
C GLY A 23 -13.10 6.79 20.51
N LYS A 24 -13.87 6.86 19.42
CA LYS A 24 -13.32 6.78 18.06
C LYS A 24 -12.39 7.96 17.79
N ASP A 25 -11.39 7.73 16.94
CA ASP A 25 -10.52 8.77 16.37
C ASP A 25 -11.28 9.65 15.39
N SER A 26 -12.22 10.43 15.93
CA SER A 26 -12.90 11.49 15.21
C SER A 26 -12.27 12.82 15.59
N ARG A 27 -12.30 13.76 14.65
CA ARG A 27 -11.77 15.10 14.86
C ARG A 27 -12.41 15.80 16.07
N VAL A 28 -13.72 15.61 16.27
CA VAL A 28 -14.46 16.18 17.40
C VAL A 28 -13.97 15.60 18.72
N ASN A 29 -13.81 14.28 18.79
CA ASN A 29 -13.33 13.60 20.00
C ASN A 29 -11.88 14.01 20.32
N LEU A 30 -11.00 14.00 19.33
CA LEU A 30 -9.62 14.42 19.49
C LEU A 30 -9.55 15.87 19.99
N ARG A 31 -10.27 16.80 19.35
CA ARG A 31 -10.30 18.19 19.79
C ARG A 31 -10.75 18.32 21.24
N SER A 32 -11.84 17.67 21.62
CA SER A 32 -12.35 17.72 23.00
C SER A 32 -11.38 17.11 24.01
N ALA A 33 -10.72 16.00 23.66
CA ALA A 33 -9.80 15.29 24.54
C ALA A 33 -8.42 15.94 24.64
N THR A 34 -7.98 16.67 23.61
CA THR A 34 -6.59 17.14 23.49
C THR A 34 -6.43 18.66 23.42
N LEU A 35 -7.51 19.46 23.49
CA LEU A 35 -7.42 20.93 23.31
C LEU A 35 -6.39 21.60 24.23
N SER A 36 -6.44 21.31 25.53
CA SER A 36 -5.49 21.86 26.51
C SER A 36 -4.06 21.37 26.21
N LEU A 37 -3.91 20.09 25.88
CA LEU A 37 -2.63 19.46 25.59
C LEU A 37 -1.98 20.03 24.32
N CYS A 38 -2.77 20.34 23.29
CA CYS A 38 -2.27 21.02 22.10
C CYS A 38 -1.80 22.45 22.42
N THR A 39 -2.50 23.15 23.32
CA THR A 39 -2.11 24.48 23.80
C THR A 39 -0.80 24.41 24.60
N ASP A 40 -0.66 23.41 25.47
CA ASP A 40 0.56 23.19 26.24
C ASP A 40 1.75 22.83 25.33
N ALA A 41 1.53 21.99 24.31
CA ALA A 41 2.55 21.67 23.31
C ALA A 41 3.03 22.93 22.56
N ALA A 42 2.11 23.81 22.16
CA ALA A 42 2.44 25.08 21.54
C ALA A 42 3.27 25.99 22.46
N ARG A 43 2.96 26.03 23.76
CA ARG A 43 3.75 26.80 24.75
C ARG A 43 5.14 26.21 25.01
N LEU A 44 5.27 24.89 24.92
CA LEU A 44 6.55 24.21 25.09
C LEU A 44 7.47 24.42 23.89
N GLN A 45 6.90 24.56 22.69
CA GLN A 45 7.65 24.78 21.46
C GLN A 45 8.51 26.05 21.53
N GLY A 46 9.83 25.89 21.43
CA GLY A 46 10.78 27.01 21.49
C GLY A 46 10.93 27.64 22.87
N SER A 47 10.44 26.98 23.92
CA SER A 47 10.66 27.41 25.30
C SER A 47 12.05 27.00 25.81
N SER A 48 12.59 27.78 26.74
CA SER A 48 13.84 27.45 27.42
C SER A 48 13.59 26.62 28.67
N TRP A 49 14.37 25.55 28.85
CA TRP A 49 14.46 24.77 30.08
C TRP A 49 15.88 24.84 30.63
N ARG A 50 16.01 25.15 31.93
CA ARG A 50 17.30 25.16 32.61
C ARG A 50 17.56 23.80 33.24
N SER A 51 18.62 23.13 32.80
CA SER A 51 19.00 21.82 33.32
C SER A 51 19.57 21.89 34.75
N PRO A 52 19.63 20.75 35.48
CA PRO A 52 20.22 20.70 36.81
C PRO A 52 21.70 21.13 36.86
N ASP A 53 22.42 21.01 35.74
CA ASP A 53 23.80 21.50 35.59
C ASP A 53 23.89 23.03 35.40
N GLY A 54 22.74 23.73 35.38
CA GLY A 54 22.64 25.18 35.25
C GLY A 54 22.61 25.69 33.82
N SER A 55 22.76 24.82 32.80
CA SER A 55 22.72 25.22 31.38
C SER A 55 21.31 25.41 30.85
N ASP A 56 21.10 26.37 29.95
CA ASP A 56 19.81 26.60 29.31
C ASP A 56 19.73 25.80 28.00
N LYS A 57 18.61 25.08 27.82
CA LYS A 57 18.31 24.27 26.63
C LYS A 57 17.02 24.76 26.00
N GLN A 58 17.01 24.84 24.67
CA GLN A 58 15.79 25.10 23.91
C GLN A 58 15.02 23.80 23.68
N LEU A 59 13.74 23.79 24.03
CA LEU A 59 12.85 22.66 23.80
C LEU A 59 12.27 22.72 22.38
N ARG A 60 12.27 21.56 21.71
CA ARG A 60 11.59 21.36 20.43
C ARG A 60 10.60 20.21 20.58
N VAL A 61 9.38 20.42 20.11
CA VAL A 61 8.30 19.46 20.16
C VAL A 61 8.13 18.84 18.78
N PHE A 62 8.14 17.51 18.72
CA PHE A 62 7.89 16.76 17.50
C PHE A 62 6.52 16.09 17.60
N ALA A 63 5.76 16.12 16.51
CA ALA A 63 4.48 15.44 16.41
C ALA A 63 4.67 14.11 15.68
N ALA A 64 4.30 13.00 16.32
CA ALA A 64 4.38 11.67 15.74
C ALA A 64 3.03 10.94 15.89
N GLY A 65 2.70 10.15 14.88
CA GLY A 65 1.50 9.33 14.83
C GLY A 65 1.32 8.76 13.43
N ASP A 66 0.36 7.86 13.27
CA ASP A 66 0.05 7.34 11.95
C ASP A 66 -0.45 8.46 11.03
N TYR A 67 -0.42 8.20 9.73
CA TYR A 67 -0.76 9.22 8.75
C TYR A 67 -2.20 9.74 8.87
N ALA A 68 -3.15 8.90 9.29
CA ALA A 68 -4.55 9.30 9.43
C ALA A 68 -4.72 10.27 10.61
N LEU A 69 -4.09 9.96 11.75
CA LEU A 69 -4.06 10.84 12.92
C LEU A 69 -3.38 12.17 12.60
N LEU A 70 -2.25 12.14 11.89
CA LEU A 70 -1.57 13.35 11.45
C LEU A 70 -2.47 14.21 10.54
N CYS A 71 -3.15 13.62 9.57
CA CYS A 71 -4.13 14.36 8.75
C CYS A 71 -5.23 15.00 9.60
N LEU A 72 -5.74 14.29 10.62
CA LEU A 72 -6.76 14.83 11.53
C LEU A 72 -6.22 16.01 12.36
N TRP A 73 -5.00 15.93 12.88
CA TRP A 73 -4.38 17.03 13.61
C TRP A 73 -4.13 18.25 12.74
N PHE A 74 -3.72 18.08 11.49
CA PHE A 74 -3.39 19.19 10.58
C PHE A 74 -4.54 19.61 9.65
N GLY A 75 -5.71 18.96 9.77
CA GLY A 75 -6.94 19.41 9.12
C GLY A 75 -7.12 18.98 7.67
N LEU A 76 -6.38 17.97 7.20
CA LEU A 76 -6.54 17.40 5.87
C LEU A 76 -7.67 16.36 5.83
N SER A 77 -8.31 16.20 4.67
CA SER A 77 -9.33 15.18 4.44
C SER A 77 -8.80 13.73 4.39
N GLY A 78 -7.48 13.54 4.47
CA GLY A 78 -6.82 12.23 4.50
C GLY A 78 -6.21 11.78 3.16
N ALA A 79 -5.66 10.56 3.16
CA ALA A 79 -4.84 9.99 2.09
C ALA A 79 -5.54 9.78 0.73
N CYS A 80 -6.87 9.84 0.69
CA CYS A 80 -7.65 9.63 -0.53
C CYS A 80 -7.94 10.92 -1.32
N GLY A 81 -7.58 12.09 -0.78
CA GLY A 81 -7.80 13.39 -1.41
C GLY A 81 -7.05 13.59 -2.73
N THR A 82 -7.41 14.65 -3.46
CA THR A 82 -6.72 15.09 -4.67
C THR A 82 -5.33 15.61 -4.34
N HIS A 83 -5.16 16.30 -3.22
CA HIS A 83 -3.89 16.77 -2.67
C HIS A 83 -3.62 16.05 -1.34
N PRO A 84 -3.29 14.75 -1.37
CA PRO A 84 -3.32 13.94 -0.17
C PRO A 84 -2.16 14.26 0.77
N CYS A 85 -1.02 14.74 0.29
CA CYS A 85 0.21 14.89 1.08
C CYS A 85 0.10 15.96 2.18
N LEU A 86 0.66 15.65 3.35
CA LEU A 86 0.70 16.56 4.49
C LEU A 86 1.84 17.59 4.39
N TRP A 87 2.94 17.22 3.76
CA TRP A 87 4.15 18.06 3.67
C TRP A 87 4.20 18.93 2.42
N CYS A 88 3.44 18.60 1.36
CA CYS A 88 3.35 19.42 0.15
C CYS A 88 1.95 19.38 -0.47
N ASP A 89 1.72 20.23 -1.47
CA ASP A 89 0.45 20.34 -2.20
C ASP A 89 0.38 19.48 -3.47
N ILE A 90 1.23 18.47 -3.62
CA ILE A 90 1.23 17.60 -4.82
C ILE A 90 -0.15 16.98 -5.10
N ARG A 91 -0.56 16.93 -6.37
CA ARG A 91 -1.76 16.20 -6.77
C ARG A 91 -1.48 14.70 -6.83
N LYS A 92 -2.47 13.91 -6.44
CA LYS A 92 -2.42 12.44 -6.50
C LYS A 92 -2.12 11.92 -7.92
N ALA A 93 -2.62 12.60 -8.95
CA ALA A 93 -2.36 12.26 -10.34
C ALA A 93 -0.88 12.43 -10.72
N ASP A 94 -0.20 13.41 -10.13
CA ASP A 94 1.18 13.79 -10.47
C ASP A 94 2.21 12.96 -9.71
N MET A 95 1.80 12.28 -8.63
CA MET A 95 2.66 11.35 -7.89
C MET A 95 3.25 10.25 -8.77
N LYS A 96 2.54 9.86 -9.84
CA LYS A 96 3.01 8.85 -10.79
C LYS A 96 4.20 9.33 -11.64
N LEU A 97 4.32 10.64 -11.84
CA LEU A 97 5.33 11.27 -12.67
C LEU A 97 6.65 11.42 -11.90
N ALA A 98 7.77 11.28 -12.60
CA ALA A 98 9.07 11.66 -12.04
C ALA A 98 9.11 13.17 -11.79
N GLU A 99 9.96 13.64 -10.88
CA GLU A 99 9.99 15.05 -10.48
C GLU A 99 10.20 16.01 -11.66
N GLY A 100 11.07 15.67 -12.60
CA GLY A 100 11.31 16.47 -13.81
C GLY A 100 10.21 16.41 -14.88
N GLU A 101 9.21 15.54 -14.72
CA GLU A 101 8.09 15.37 -15.65
C GLU A 101 6.80 16.06 -15.18
N ARG A 102 6.82 16.63 -13.97
CA ARG A 102 5.66 17.31 -13.37
C ARG A 102 5.54 18.71 -13.97
N GLU A 103 4.33 19.10 -14.36
CA GLU A 103 4.05 20.44 -14.90
C GLU A 103 4.28 21.54 -13.85
N GLU A 104 3.94 21.26 -12.59
CA GLU A 104 4.10 22.17 -11.46
C GLU A 104 4.92 21.51 -10.35
N THR A 105 5.92 22.23 -9.84
CA THR A 105 6.67 21.81 -8.65
C THR A 105 5.78 21.95 -7.43
N ALA A 106 5.55 20.85 -6.72
CA ALA A 106 4.77 20.85 -5.50
C ALA A 106 5.42 21.77 -4.45
N THR A 107 4.61 22.66 -3.88
CA THR A 107 5.04 23.59 -2.84
C THR A 107 4.93 22.95 -1.46
N ALA A 108 5.91 23.23 -0.59
CA ALA A 108 5.89 22.75 0.78
C ALA A 108 4.75 23.43 1.57
N ARG A 109 3.99 22.63 2.30
CA ARG A 109 2.97 23.15 3.20
C ARG A 109 3.62 23.73 4.44
N THR A 110 2.99 24.78 4.96
CA THR A 110 3.26 25.40 6.26
C THR A 110 1.96 25.56 7.04
N LEU A 111 2.05 25.79 8.36
CA LEU A 111 0.87 26.11 9.18
C LEU A 111 0.11 27.32 8.62
N THR A 112 0.83 28.34 8.15
CA THR A 112 0.24 29.52 7.50
C THR A 112 -0.51 29.15 6.22
N SER A 113 0.06 28.32 5.35
CA SER A 113 -0.62 27.87 4.13
C SER A 113 -1.86 27.04 4.43
N LEU A 114 -1.81 26.16 5.44
CA LEU A 114 -2.96 25.37 5.89
C LEU A 114 -4.07 26.28 6.43
N ALA A 115 -3.71 27.30 7.19
CA ALA A 115 -4.67 28.27 7.72
C ALA A 115 -5.30 29.15 6.62
N ALA A 116 -4.55 29.45 5.56
CA ALA A 116 -5.06 30.15 4.38
C ALA A 116 -6.03 29.26 3.59
N ASP A 117 -5.60 28.06 3.19
CA ASP A 117 -6.43 27.10 2.44
C ASP A 117 -7.75 26.79 3.18
N HIS A 118 -7.70 26.62 4.51
CA HIS A 118 -8.91 26.41 5.32
C HIS A 118 -9.83 27.64 5.33
N ARG A 119 -9.27 28.85 5.38
CA ARG A 119 -10.07 30.08 5.37
C ARG A 119 -10.80 30.22 4.04
N ASP A 120 -10.10 29.98 2.94
CA ASP A 120 -10.65 30.04 1.59
C ASP A 120 -11.74 28.97 1.42
N PHE A 121 -11.51 27.75 1.93
CA PHE A 121 -12.52 26.68 1.97
C PHE A 121 -13.81 27.10 2.70
N MET A 122 -13.68 27.80 3.83
CA MET A 122 -14.83 28.28 4.59
C MET A 122 -15.53 29.47 3.93
N GLN A 123 -14.78 30.37 3.29
CA GLN A 123 -15.31 31.60 2.69
C GLN A 123 -15.93 31.36 1.31
N GLU A 124 -15.27 30.59 0.45
CA GLU A 124 -15.65 30.40 -0.96
C GLU A 124 -16.49 29.14 -1.18
N ALA A 125 -16.22 28.06 -0.43
CA ALA A 125 -16.96 26.81 -0.52
C ALA A 125 -17.97 26.59 0.62
N ALA A 126 -18.09 27.53 1.56
CA ALA A 126 -18.99 27.43 2.72
C ALA A 126 -18.84 26.11 3.51
N GLY A 127 -17.65 25.51 3.49
CA GLY A 127 -17.38 24.22 4.15
C GLY A 127 -17.90 22.98 3.41
N ASP A 128 -18.28 23.09 2.13
CA ASP A 128 -18.73 21.96 1.32
C ASP A 128 -17.59 20.98 1.01
N ILE A 129 -17.59 19.83 1.68
CA ILE A 129 -16.57 18.77 1.55
C ILE A 129 -16.39 18.31 0.09
N ALA A 130 -17.43 18.36 -0.74
CA ALA A 130 -17.32 17.97 -2.15
C ALA A 130 -16.36 18.89 -2.93
N LYS A 131 -16.18 20.13 -2.47
CA LYS A 131 -15.28 21.14 -3.04
C LYS A 131 -13.90 21.15 -2.39
N ALA A 132 -13.64 20.35 -1.35
CA ALA A 132 -12.36 20.34 -0.63
C ALA A 132 -11.12 20.16 -1.54
N LYS A 133 -11.27 19.47 -2.68
CA LYS A 133 -10.21 19.31 -3.70
C LYS A 133 -9.70 20.64 -4.27
N GLN A 134 -10.53 21.69 -4.30
CA GLN A 134 -10.16 23.03 -4.79
C GLN A 134 -9.29 23.80 -3.78
N TYR A 135 -9.35 23.41 -2.51
CA TYR A 135 -8.63 24.05 -1.40
C TYR A 135 -7.59 23.09 -0.82
N ARG A 136 -6.90 22.38 -1.72
CA ARG A 136 -5.80 21.46 -1.40
C ARG A 136 -6.16 20.46 -0.29
N ASN A 137 -7.42 20.02 -0.25
CA ASN A 137 -7.96 19.08 0.70
C ASN A 137 -7.87 19.49 2.18
N VAL A 138 -7.69 20.79 2.48
CA VAL A 138 -7.78 21.31 3.85
C VAL A 138 -9.23 21.58 4.19
N ILE A 139 -9.76 20.84 5.16
CA ILE A 139 -11.19 20.86 5.53
C ILE A 139 -11.44 21.37 6.94
N ALA A 140 -10.37 21.62 7.70
CA ALA A 140 -10.46 22.06 9.07
C ALA A 140 -9.16 22.78 9.50
N PRO A 141 -9.16 23.57 10.59
CA PRO A 141 -7.93 24.22 11.05
C PRO A 141 -6.95 23.19 11.63
N HIS A 142 -5.65 23.49 11.69
CA HIS A 142 -4.74 22.62 12.45
C HIS A 142 -5.03 22.71 13.97
N MET A 143 -4.87 21.60 14.68
CA MET A 143 -5.00 21.52 16.14
C MET A 143 -3.69 21.71 16.87
N LEU A 144 -2.59 21.24 16.28
CA LEU A 144 -1.24 21.33 16.83
C LEU A 144 -0.49 22.48 16.17
N ASP A 145 0.07 23.36 16.97
CA ASP A 145 0.98 24.42 16.52
C ASP A 145 2.42 23.91 16.50
N VAL A 146 2.63 22.83 15.76
CA VAL A 146 3.94 22.22 15.52
C VAL A 146 4.27 22.41 14.05
N PRO A 147 5.40 23.05 13.71
CA PRO A 147 5.84 23.20 12.33
C PRO A 147 5.86 21.87 11.56
N LEU A 148 5.47 21.88 10.28
CA LEU A 148 5.34 20.64 9.49
C LEU A 148 6.67 19.91 9.26
N ASP A 149 7.79 20.62 9.33
CA ASP A 149 9.14 20.04 9.33
C ASP A 149 9.48 19.29 10.64
N GLN A 150 8.71 19.53 11.71
CA GLN A 150 8.79 18.81 13.00
C GLN A 150 7.70 17.73 13.16
N VAL A 151 6.92 17.50 12.11
CA VAL A 151 6.02 16.34 12.03
C VAL A 151 6.83 15.14 11.55
N CYS A 152 6.92 14.12 12.38
CA CYS A 152 7.69 12.91 12.12
C CYS A 152 7.08 12.13 10.95
N ILE A 153 7.94 11.69 10.03
CA ILE A 153 7.52 10.75 8.98
C ILE A 153 7.23 9.38 9.63
N PRO A 154 6.04 8.79 9.41
CA PRO A 154 5.64 7.54 10.04
C PRO A 154 6.34 6.33 9.38
N ALA A 155 7.64 6.17 9.66
CA ALA A 155 8.54 5.21 8.98
C ALA A 155 8.10 3.75 9.07
N LEU A 156 7.47 3.37 10.19
CA LEU A 156 6.88 2.06 10.34
C LEU A 156 5.74 1.85 9.35
N HIS A 157 4.77 2.77 9.33
CA HIS A 157 3.63 2.72 8.42
C HIS A 157 4.04 2.84 6.95
N LEU A 158 5.12 3.57 6.66
CA LEU A 158 5.78 3.63 5.36
C LEU A 158 6.23 2.24 4.91
N SER A 159 7.06 1.57 5.74
CA SER A 159 7.58 0.23 5.49
C SER A 159 6.45 -0.78 5.25
N LEU A 160 5.46 -0.77 6.15
CA LEU A 160 4.29 -1.66 6.10
C LEU A 160 3.52 -1.50 4.79
N GLY A 161 3.22 -0.27 4.40
CA GLY A 161 2.37 -0.04 3.23
C GLY A 161 3.05 -0.30 1.90
N ILE A 162 4.35 0.00 1.79
CA ILE A 162 5.10 -0.27 0.54
C ILE A 162 5.30 -1.78 0.38
N PHE A 163 5.72 -2.49 1.44
CA PHE A 163 5.86 -3.94 1.39
C PHE A 163 4.53 -4.62 1.06
N GLN A 164 3.44 -4.24 1.74
CA GLN A 164 2.11 -4.81 1.49
C GLN A 164 1.65 -4.57 0.05
N LYS A 165 1.96 -3.41 -0.54
CA LYS A 165 1.65 -3.13 -1.96
C LYS A 165 2.42 -4.06 -2.88
N LEU A 166 3.75 -4.16 -2.72
CA LEU A 166 4.58 -5.03 -3.56
C LEU A 166 4.16 -6.50 -3.42
N TYR A 167 3.87 -6.95 -2.21
CA TYR A 167 3.38 -8.30 -1.94
C TYR A 167 2.04 -8.57 -2.64
N LYS A 168 1.06 -7.65 -2.54
CA LYS A 168 -0.23 -7.81 -3.23
C LYS A 168 -0.12 -7.77 -4.75
N MET A 169 0.85 -7.03 -5.28
CA MET A 169 1.13 -7.03 -6.71
C MET A 169 1.71 -8.39 -7.15
N LEU A 170 2.64 -8.96 -6.38
CA LEU A 170 3.14 -10.32 -6.61
C LEU A 170 2.00 -11.36 -6.51
N GLU A 171 1.18 -11.29 -5.47
CA GLU A 171 0.03 -12.20 -5.27
C GLU A 171 -0.94 -12.15 -6.47
N ARG A 172 -1.17 -10.96 -7.05
CA ARG A 172 -1.99 -10.80 -8.26
C ARG A 172 -1.30 -11.37 -9.51
N ASP A 173 -0.03 -11.08 -9.73
CA ASP A 173 0.66 -11.57 -10.93
C ASP A 173 0.83 -13.10 -10.90
N LEU A 174 0.91 -13.71 -9.71
CA LEU A 174 0.87 -15.16 -9.53
C LEU A 174 -0.52 -15.74 -9.82
N LEU A 175 -1.57 -15.04 -9.42
CA LEU A 175 -2.94 -15.43 -9.76
C LEU A 175 -3.16 -15.44 -11.28
N ASP A 176 -2.61 -14.46 -12.01
CA ASP A 176 -2.69 -14.44 -13.47
C ASP A 176 -2.02 -15.69 -14.09
N LEU A 177 -0.96 -16.22 -13.47
CA LEU A 177 -0.36 -17.49 -13.87
C LEU A 177 -1.26 -18.69 -13.52
N ASP A 178 -1.86 -18.70 -12.34
CA ASP A 178 -2.83 -19.73 -11.93
C ASP A 178 -4.00 -19.83 -12.93
N VAL A 179 -4.50 -18.69 -13.43
CA VAL A 179 -5.56 -18.63 -14.46
C VAL A 179 -5.09 -19.20 -15.81
N ILE A 180 -3.87 -18.90 -16.24
CA ILE A 180 -3.30 -19.46 -17.47
C ILE A 180 -3.18 -20.98 -17.37
N MET A 181 -2.75 -21.48 -16.20
CA MET A 181 -2.68 -22.90 -15.93
C MET A 181 -4.06 -23.54 -16.01
N ALA A 182 -5.07 -22.97 -15.35
CA ALA A 182 -6.45 -23.48 -15.39
C ALA A 182 -6.98 -23.58 -16.82
N HIS A 183 -6.78 -22.54 -17.63
CA HIS A 183 -7.23 -22.51 -19.02
C HIS A 183 -6.54 -23.57 -19.89
N HIS A 184 -5.23 -23.79 -19.71
CA HIS A 184 -4.55 -24.84 -20.45
C HIS A 184 -5.00 -26.24 -20.05
N THR A 185 -5.16 -26.48 -18.74
CA THR A 185 -5.64 -27.77 -18.23
C THR A 185 -7.05 -28.08 -18.73
N SER A 186 -7.98 -27.13 -18.71
CA SER A 186 -9.35 -27.36 -19.18
C SER A 186 -9.40 -27.64 -20.70
N ARG A 187 -8.73 -26.81 -21.52
CA ARG A 187 -8.93 -26.86 -22.99
C ARG A 187 -8.02 -27.81 -23.74
N VAL A 188 -6.86 -28.15 -23.18
CA VAL A 188 -5.87 -29.00 -23.86
C VAL A 188 -5.79 -30.36 -23.20
N ILE A 189 -5.63 -30.41 -21.87
CA ILE A 189 -5.42 -31.67 -21.15
C ILE A 189 -6.74 -32.43 -20.98
N LEU A 190 -7.80 -31.79 -20.48
CA LEU A 190 -9.09 -32.47 -20.28
C LEU A 190 -9.91 -32.68 -21.56
N ALA A 191 -9.54 -32.02 -22.65
CA ALA A 191 -10.15 -32.23 -23.96
C ALA A 191 -9.66 -33.51 -24.65
N ASP A 192 -8.55 -34.09 -24.18
CA ASP A 192 -8.01 -35.34 -24.69
C ASP A 192 -8.83 -36.53 -24.16
N PRO A 193 -9.47 -37.33 -25.04
CA PRO A 193 -10.30 -38.47 -24.64
C PRO A 193 -9.51 -39.61 -23.98
N GLU A 194 -8.18 -39.62 -24.06
CA GLU A 194 -7.33 -40.62 -23.40
C GLU A 194 -6.96 -40.25 -21.95
N VAL A 195 -7.27 -39.02 -21.51
CA VAL A 195 -6.93 -38.52 -20.16
C VAL A 195 -8.02 -38.86 -19.15
N ASP A 196 -7.66 -39.53 -18.05
CA ASP A 196 -8.57 -39.72 -16.91
C ASP A 196 -8.72 -38.41 -16.13
N ILE A 197 -9.85 -37.74 -16.38
CA ILE A 197 -10.27 -36.51 -15.71
C ILE A 197 -10.25 -36.66 -14.17
N GLY A 198 -10.56 -37.86 -13.66
CA GLY A 198 -10.51 -38.16 -12.24
C GLY A 198 -9.11 -38.10 -11.65
N GLU A 199 -8.11 -38.62 -12.37
CA GLU A 199 -6.71 -38.64 -11.93
C GLU A 199 -6.10 -37.23 -11.93
N VAL A 200 -6.35 -36.43 -12.98
CA VAL A 200 -5.85 -35.05 -13.10
C VAL A 200 -6.45 -34.13 -12.02
N LEU A 201 -7.76 -34.23 -11.77
CA LEU A 201 -8.45 -33.38 -10.78
C LEU A 201 -8.26 -33.83 -9.32
N LEU A 202 -7.73 -35.05 -9.10
CA LEU A 202 -7.31 -35.52 -7.78
C LEU A 202 -5.85 -35.17 -7.45
N HIS A 203 -5.09 -34.63 -8.41
CA HIS A 203 -3.69 -34.28 -8.19
C HIS A 203 -3.55 -33.16 -7.13
N PRO A 204 -2.64 -33.28 -6.14
CA PRO A 204 -2.49 -32.31 -5.06
C PRO A 204 -2.21 -30.87 -5.54
N ASP A 205 -1.52 -30.70 -6.67
CA ASP A 205 -1.22 -29.38 -7.23
C ASP A 205 -2.30 -28.84 -8.19
N LEU A 206 -3.31 -29.64 -8.58
CA LEU A 206 -4.36 -29.25 -9.54
C LEU A 206 -5.78 -29.26 -8.96
N HIS A 207 -6.02 -29.96 -7.84
CA HIS A 207 -7.35 -30.02 -7.21
C HIS A 207 -7.90 -28.65 -6.82
N THR A 208 -7.01 -27.69 -6.50
CA THR A 208 -7.36 -26.32 -6.16
C THR A 208 -7.80 -25.48 -7.36
N LEU A 209 -7.48 -25.92 -8.59
CA LEU A 209 -7.90 -25.29 -9.83
C LEU A 209 -9.34 -25.62 -10.21
N ARG A 210 -10.01 -26.60 -9.59
CA ARG A 210 -11.36 -27.05 -9.99
C ARG A 210 -12.36 -25.89 -10.14
N GLY A 211 -12.44 -25.00 -9.15
CA GLY A 211 -13.32 -23.84 -9.24
C GLY A 211 -12.91 -22.87 -10.35
N TYR A 212 -11.61 -22.72 -10.62
CA TYR A 212 -11.10 -21.86 -11.69
C TYR A 212 -11.40 -22.49 -13.05
N MET A 213 -11.35 -23.81 -13.16
CA MET A 213 -11.70 -24.55 -14.37
C MET A 213 -13.19 -24.44 -14.67
N GLU A 214 -14.07 -24.60 -13.67
CA GLU A 214 -15.51 -24.40 -13.84
C GLU A 214 -15.84 -22.98 -14.34
N ALA A 215 -15.17 -21.97 -13.79
CA ALA A 215 -15.30 -20.58 -14.23
C ALA A 215 -14.73 -20.31 -15.62
N VAL A 216 -13.61 -20.94 -15.97
CA VAL A 216 -12.98 -20.82 -17.28
C VAL A 216 -13.78 -21.57 -18.34
N ASP A 217 -14.36 -22.73 -18.03
CA ASP A 217 -15.25 -23.47 -18.91
C ASP A 217 -16.52 -22.66 -19.19
N GLU A 218 -17.11 -22.04 -18.17
CA GLU A 218 -18.28 -21.18 -18.34
C GLU A 218 -17.94 -19.94 -19.18
N ALA A 219 -16.81 -19.28 -18.90
CA ALA A 219 -16.34 -18.16 -19.73
C ALA A 219 -16.00 -18.60 -21.17
N SER A 220 -15.48 -19.82 -21.36
CA SER A 220 -15.15 -20.37 -22.68
C SER A 220 -16.40 -20.71 -23.47
N ARG A 221 -17.47 -21.20 -22.83
CA ARG A 221 -18.79 -21.39 -23.47
C ARG A 221 -19.36 -20.06 -23.96
N ILE A 222 -19.28 -19.02 -23.14
CA ILE A 222 -19.69 -17.67 -23.55
C ILE A 222 -18.83 -17.18 -24.73
N GLU A 223 -17.53 -17.45 -24.73
CA GLU A 223 -16.65 -17.13 -25.86
C GLU A 223 -16.92 -17.97 -27.12
N GLU A 224 -17.39 -19.22 -26.98
CA GLU A 224 -17.83 -20.06 -28.09
C GLU A 224 -19.11 -19.53 -28.73
N GLU A 225 -20.01 -18.92 -27.97
CA GLU A 225 -21.19 -18.23 -28.50
C GLU A 225 -20.83 -17.01 -29.36
N ILE A 226 -19.63 -16.44 -29.21
CA ILE A 226 -19.15 -15.31 -30.02
C ILE A 226 -18.74 -15.75 -31.43
N LEU A 227 -18.27 -16.98 -31.62
CA LEU A 227 -17.79 -17.48 -32.92
C LEU A 227 -18.84 -17.39 -34.04
N PRO A 228 -20.08 -17.93 -33.90
CA PRO A 228 -21.08 -17.84 -34.96
C PRO A 228 -21.53 -16.40 -35.24
N ILE A 229 -21.53 -15.53 -34.23
CA ILE A 229 -21.88 -14.10 -34.38
C ILE A 229 -20.81 -13.36 -35.18
N ARG A 230 -19.53 -13.74 -35.02
CA ARG A 230 -18.43 -13.22 -35.84
C ARG A 230 -18.52 -13.68 -37.28
N GLU A 231 -18.86 -14.94 -37.53
CA GLU A 231 -19.09 -15.45 -38.89
C GLU A 231 -20.24 -14.68 -39.56
N GLU A 232 -21.35 -14.44 -38.84
CA GLU A 232 -22.48 -13.64 -39.35
C GLU A 232 -22.09 -12.16 -39.60
N LEU A 233 -21.19 -11.60 -38.78
CA LEU A 233 -20.65 -10.26 -38.98
C LEU A 233 -19.80 -10.19 -40.26
N GLU A 234 -18.96 -11.18 -40.51
CA GLU A 234 -18.12 -11.27 -41.71
C GLU A 234 -18.96 -11.39 -42.98
N GLU A 235 -19.98 -12.25 -42.97
CA GLU A 235 -20.98 -12.35 -44.06
C GLU A 235 -21.71 -11.00 -44.28
N ASN A 236 -22.03 -10.28 -43.20
CA ASN A 236 -22.67 -8.98 -43.29
C ASN A 236 -21.73 -7.90 -43.89
N GLU A 237 -20.44 -7.95 -43.58
CA GLU A 237 -19.43 -7.06 -44.16
C GLU A 237 -19.23 -7.33 -45.66
N ASP A 238 -19.24 -8.59 -46.07
CA ASP A 238 -19.19 -8.99 -47.48
C ASP A 238 -20.42 -8.50 -48.26
N ASP A 239 -21.62 -8.66 -47.70
CA ASP A 239 -22.87 -8.14 -48.27
C ASP A 239 -22.83 -6.60 -48.40
N LEU A 240 -22.30 -5.92 -47.38
CA LEU A 240 -22.14 -4.46 -47.38
C LEU A 240 -21.16 -4.02 -48.48
N ALA A 241 -20.00 -4.66 -48.57
CA ALA A 241 -18.99 -4.39 -49.59
C ALA A 241 -19.56 -4.57 -51.00
N TRP A 242 -20.35 -5.63 -51.19
CA TRP A 242 -20.98 -5.94 -52.47
C TRP A 242 -22.08 -4.94 -52.84
N ALA A 243 -22.89 -4.50 -51.87
CA ALA A 243 -23.89 -3.45 -52.08
C ALA A 243 -23.24 -2.08 -52.42
N MET A 244 -22.11 -1.76 -51.79
CA MET A 244 -21.33 -0.55 -52.09
C MET A 244 -20.71 -0.57 -53.49
N LEU A 245 -20.20 -1.73 -53.95
CA LEU A 245 -19.65 -1.93 -55.30
C LEU A 245 -20.71 -1.77 -56.40
N ARG A 246 -21.97 -2.15 -56.13
CA ARG A 246 -23.10 -1.99 -57.06
C ARG A 246 -23.65 -0.56 -57.15
N GLY A 247 -23.02 0.41 -56.49
CA GLY A 247 -23.42 1.82 -56.55
C GLY A 247 -24.73 2.15 -55.81
N GLN A 248 -25.23 1.25 -54.96
CA GLN A 248 -26.47 1.44 -54.19
C GLN A 248 -26.27 2.24 -52.90
N ARG A 249 -25.51 3.35 -52.96
CA ARG A 249 -25.07 4.11 -51.78
C ARG A 249 -26.20 4.69 -50.91
N ASN A 250 -27.43 4.79 -51.44
CA ASN A 250 -28.58 5.42 -50.76
C ASN A 250 -29.83 4.51 -50.66
N ASN A 251 -29.71 3.19 -50.80
CA ASN A 251 -30.86 2.29 -50.62
C ASN A 251 -31.08 1.92 -49.15
N LEU A 252 -32.35 1.75 -48.77
CA LEU A 252 -32.78 1.19 -47.48
C LEU A 252 -32.03 -0.11 -47.10
N SER A 253 -31.58 -0.88 -48.10
CA SER A 253 -30.79 -2.10 -47.91
C SER A 253 -29.41 -1.86 -47.27
N VAL A 254 -28.70 -0.81 -47.66
CA VAL A 254 -27.36 -0.50 -47.11
C VAL A 254 -27.47 0.02 -45.68
N LEU A 255 -28.49 0.84 -45.39
CA LEU A 255 -28.81 1.27 -44.03
C LEU A 255 -29.21 0.10 -43.13
N SER A 256 -29.99 -0.87 -43.63
CA SER A 256 -30.36 -2.05 -42.85
C SER A 256 -29.16 -2.96 -42.57
N LEU A 257 -28.22 -3.09 -43.50
CA LEU A 257 -26.98 -3.85 -43.30
C LEU A 257 -26.07 -3.16 -42.27
N HIS A 258 -25.90 -1.83 -42.35
CA HIS A 258 -25.17 -1.07 -41.32
C HIS A 258 -25.77 -1.21 -39.92
N LEU A 259 -27.11 -1.19 -39.80
CA LEU A 259 -27.78 -1.37 -38.52
C LEU A 259 -27.60 -2.80 -37.99
N LYS A 260 -27.60 -3.80 -38.88
CA LYS A 260 -27.32 -5.20 -38.53
C LYS A 260 -25.88 -5.36 -38.03
N ARG A 261 -24.89 -4.79 -38.73
CA ARG A 261 -23.49 -4.76 -38.30
C ARG A 261 -23.32 -4.18 -36.90
N GLN A 262 -23.91 -3.00 -36.64
CA GLN A 262 -23.82 -2.33 -35.35
C GLN A 262 -24.43 -3.16 -34.21
N LYS A 263 -25.53 -3.89 -34.49
CA LYS A 263 -26.13 -4.82 -33.51
C LYS A 263 -25.21 -5.99 -33.20
N LEU A 264 -24.65 -6.64 -34.22
CA LEU A 264 -23.73 -7.77 -34.05
C LEU A 264 -22.46 -7.33 -33.30
N GLU A 265 -21.91 -6.15 -33.61
CA GLU A 265 -20.78 -5.57 -32.87
C GLU A 265 -21.10 -5.32 -31.38
N MET A 266 -22.28 -4.78 -31.07
CA MET A 266 -22.72 -4.59 -29.67
C MET A 266 -22.89 -5.91 -28.94
N GLU A 267 -23.49 -6.91 -29.59
CA GLU A 267 -23.75 -8.22 -28.99
C GLU A 267 -22.45 -8.99 -28.67
N ILE A 268 -21.45 -8.89 -29.56
CA ILE A 268 -20.10 -9.42 -29.30
C ILE A 268 -19.48 -8.75 -28.06
N GLU A 269 -19.62 -7.43 -27.91
CA GLU A 269 -19.01 -6.70 -26.79
C GLU A 269 -19.73 -7.01 -25.46
N GLU A 270 -21.06 -7.13 -25.46
CA GLU A 270 -21.83 -7.56 -24.29
C GLU A 270 -21.45 -8.98 -23.83
N LEU A 271 -21.25 -9.92 -24.76
CA LEU A 271 -20.83 -11.28 -24.44
C LEU A 271 -19.40 -11.32 -23.88
N LYS A 272 -18.49 -10.49 -24.39
CA LYS A 272 -17.14 -10.34 -23.79
C LYS A 272 -17.20 -9.77 -22.39
N GLU A 273 -18.01 -8.74 -22.15
CA GLU A 273 -18.19 -8.17 -20.82
C GLU A 273 -18.78 -9.22 -19.85
N LYS A 274 -19.75 -10.03 -20.29
CA LYS A 274 -20.28 -11.15 -19.49
C LYS A 274 -19.24 -12.23 -19.19
N ALA A 275 -18.43 -12.61 -20.17
CA ALA A 275 -17.35 -13.58 -19.95
C ALA A 275 -16.33 -13.05 -18.93
N GLU A 276 -16.00 -11.75 -18.99
CA GLU A 276 -15.14 -11.07 -18.04
C GLU A 276 -15.81 -10.94 -16.65
N GLU A 277 -17.10 -10.67 -16.58
CA GLU A 277 -17.88 -10.67 -15.35
C GLU A 277 -17.93 -12.06 -14.71
N VAL A 278 -18.11 -13.14 -15.49
CA VAL A 278 -18.06 -14.52 -14.99
C VAL A 278 -16.67 -14.82 -14.43
N ARG A 279 -15.59 -14.40 -15.10
CA ARG A 279 -14.22 -14.51 -14.58
C ARG A 279 -14.02 -13.72 -13.28
N GLN A 280 -14.66 -12.56 -13.15
CA GLN A 280 -14.58 -11.73 -11.94
C GLN A 280 -15.46 -12.25 -10.79
N GLN A 281 -16.69 -12.71 -11.08
CA GLN A 281 -17.65 -13.29 -10.14
C GLN A 281 -17.19 -14.65 -9.64
N ALA A 282 -16.51 -15.42 -10.51
CA ALA A 282 -15.86 -16.66 -10.14
C ALA A 282 -14.93 -16.51 -8.96
N GLY A 283 -14.33 -15.31 -8.77
CA GLY A 283 -14.05 -14.75 -7.45
C GLY A 283 -13.42 -15.71 -6.44
N LEU A 284 -12.66 -16.70 -6.89
CA LEU A 284 -12.03 -17.69 -6.05
C LEU A 284 -11.05 -16.90 -5.21
N ASN A 285 -11.24 -16.94 -3.89
CA ASN A 285 -10.43 -16.22 -2.92
C ASN A 285 -8.98 -16.19 -3.43
N MET A 286 -8.34 -15.01 -3.51
CA MET A 286 -6.98 -14.75 -4.05
C MET A 286 -5.84 -15.67 -3.51
N LYS A 287 -6.18 -16.64 -2.68
CA LYS A 287 -5.38 -17.61 -1.94
C LYS A 287 -5.59 -19.06 -2.35
N THR A 288 -6.48 -19.34 -3.30
CA THR A 288 -6.89 -20.71 -3.66
C THR A 288 -6.24 -21.23 -4.93
N GLY A 289 -5.44 -20.44 -5.65
CA GLY A 289 -4.68 -20.97 -6.78
C GLY A 289 -3.43 -21.76 -6.33
N PRO A 290 -2.91 -22.67 -7.15
CA PRO A 290 -1.77 -23.51 -6.79
C PRO A 290 -0.49 -22.72 -6.54
N LEU A 291 -0.23 -21.62 -7.25
CA LEU A 291 0.92 -20.75 -7.00
C LEU A 291 0.66 -19.77 -5.87
N THR A 292 -0.53 -19.17 -5.82
CA THR A 292 -0.90 -18.20 -4.78
C THR A 292 -0.97 -18.83 -3.38
N SER A 293 -1.42 -20.08 -3.26
CA SER A 293 -1.49 -20.82 -1.98
C SER A 293 -0.11 -21.08 -1.37
N LEU A 294 0.96 -21.08 -2.16
CA LEU A 294 2.34 -21.33 -1.71
C LEU A 294 3.00 -20.13 -1.05
N LEU A 295 2.41 -18.94 -1.19
CA LEU A 295 2.92 -17.74 -0.52
C LEU A 295 2.80 -17.85 1.02
N ASP A 296 1.73 -18.45 1.54
CA ASP A 296 1.51 -18.59 2.98
C ASP A 296 2.52 -19.54 3.65
N PRO A 297 2.85 -20.72 3.09
CA PRO A 297 3.94 -21.57 3.58
C PRO A 297 5.27 -20.83 3.71
N VAL A 298 5.67 -20.03 2.71
CA VAL A 298 6.93 -19.26 2.78
C VAL A 298 6.87 -18.20 3.88
N LEU A 299 5.73 -17.53 4.06
CA LEU A 299 5.56 -16.62 5.22
C LEU A 299 5.69 -17.38 6.56
N GLN A 300 5.11 -18.57 6.66
CA GLN A 300 5.17 -19.39 7.87
C GLN A 300 6.59 -19.86 8.21
N GLU A 301 7.39 -20.23 7.21
CA GLU A 301 8.80 -20.60 7.37
C GLU A 301 9.59 -19.50 8.10
N PHE A 302 9.35 -18.24 7.73
CA PHE A 302 10.00 -17.09 8.36
C PHE A 302 9.30 -16.59 9.63
N ASN A 303 8.34 -17.38 10.16
CA ASN A 303 7.53 -17.03 11.33
C ASN A 303 6.82 -15.68 11.15
N VAL A 304 6.20 -15.51 9.99
CA VAL A 304 5.36 -14.36 9.62
C VAL A 304 3.93 -14.85 9.50
N LYS A 305 3.04 -14.31 10.35
CA LYS A 305 1.60 -14.61 10.31
C LYS A 305 0.84 -13.37 9.89
N ARG A 306 0.10 -13.43 8.78
CA ARG A 306 -0.82 -12.35 8.39
C ARG A 306 -1.94 -12.25 9.42
N GLN A 307 -2.18 -11.06 9.99
CA GLN A 307 -3.23 -10.90 11.01
C GLN A 307 -4.62 -11.02 10.37
N ALA A 308 -5.44 -11.99 10.80
CA ALA A 308 -6.73 -12.29 10.17
C ALA A 308 -7.73 -11.12 10.22
N TYR A 309 -7.67 -10.29 11.26
CA TYR A 309 -8.48 -9.09 11.43
C TYR A 309 -7.66 -7.86 11.02
N HIS A 310 -8.27 -6.94 10.26
CA HIS A 310 -7.65 -5.79 9.57
C HIS A 310 -6.85 -6.13 8.31
N SER A 311 -7.54 -6.54 7.23
CA SER A 311 -6.97 -6.59 5.87
C SER A 311 -5.68 -7.40 5.71
N GLN A 312 -5.42 -8.38 6.59
CA GLN A 312 -4.24 -9.25 6.51
C GLN A 312 -2.92 -8.46 6.63
N CYS A 313 -2.90 -7.47 7.50
CA CYS A 313 -1.77 -6.57 7.67
C CYS A 313 -0.52 -7.27 8.22
N PHE A 314 0.63 -6.83 7.72
CA PHE A 314 1.94 -7.17 8.27
C PHE A 314 2.24 -6.32 9.51
N THR A 315 3.09 -6.82 10.40
CA THR A 315 3.66 -6.04 11.50
C THR A 315 5.07 -5.57 11.12
N GLY A 316 5.61 -4.56 11.81
CA GLY A 316 6.96 -4.06 11.51
C GLY A 316 8.03 -5.15 11.56
N ASN A 317 7.90 -6.10 12.49
CA ASN A 317 8.80 -7.26 12.55
C ASN A 317 8.67 -8.19 11.35
N HIS A 318 7.47 -8.36 10.79
CA HIS A 318 7.29 -9.17 9.61
C HIS A 318 8.00 -8.55 8.41
N VAL A 319 7.84 -7.24 8.20
CA VAL A 319 8.51 -6.52 7.11
C VAL A 319 10.03 -6.58 7.24
N ASN A 320 10.57 -6.31 8.43
CA ASN A 320 12.02 -6.38 8.67
C ASN A 320 12.60 -7.79 8.44
N LYS A 321 11.81 -8.84 8.66
CA LYS A 321 12.21 -10.22 8.33
C LYS A 321 12.15 -10.46 6.83
N MET A 322 11.03 -10.14 6.19
CA MET A 322 10.78 -10.44 4.78
C MET A 322 11.65 -9.62 3.82
N LEU A 323 12.20 -8.48 4.26
CA LEU A 323 13.15 -7.68 3.48
C LEU A 323 14.62 -8.14 3.61
N LYS A 324 14.85 -9.36 4.10
CA LYS A 324 16.17 -10.00 4.07
C LYS A 324 16.35 -10.82 2.79
N GLU A 325 17.60 -11.05 2.42
CA GLU A 325 17.97 -11.73 1.17
C GLU A 325 17.32 -13.11 1.01
N ALA A 326 17.42 -14.00 2.01
CA ALA A 326 16.84 -15.34 1.95
C ALA A 326 15.30 -15.31 1.78
N PRO A 327 14.52 -14.59 2.61
CA PRO A 327 13.08 -14.43 2.41
C PRO A 327 12.67 -13.85 1.05
N ILE A 328 13.40 -12.85 0.52
CA ILE A 328 13.10 -12.30 -0.80
C ILE A 328 13.31 -13.36 -1.87
N LYS A 329 14.43 -14.10 -1.79
CA LYS A 329 14.76 -15.16 -2.74
C LYS A 329 13.70 -16.25 -2.75
N GLU A 330 13.32 -16.77 -1.58
CA GLU A 330 12.28 -17.81 -1.47
C GLU A 330 10.91 -17.30 -1.92
N LEU A 331 10.51 -16.10 -1.50
CA LEU A 331 9.22 -15.52 -1.89
C LEU A 331 9.08 -15.35 -3.41
N THR A 332 10.17 -15.02 -4.09
CA THR A 332 10.16 -14.73 -5.54
C THR A 332 10.46 -15.97 -6.39
N SER A 333 11.05 -17.02 -5.82
CA SER A 333 11.37 -18.27 -6.53
C SER A 333 10.21 -19.28 -6.59
N ILE A 334 9.20 -19.15 -5.72
CA ILE A 334 8.03 -20.05 -5.64
C ILE A 334 7.47 -20.38 -7.02
N ALA A 335 7.19 -19.35 -7.83
CA ALA A 335 6.57 -19.49 -9.14
C ALA A 335 7.44 -20.32 -10.08
N THR A 336 8.74 -20.04 -10.16
CA THR A 336 9.66 -20.78 -11.03
C THR A 336 9.79 -22.23 -10.58
N THR A 337 9.99 -22.47 -9.29
CA THR A 337 10.21 -23.83 -8.76
C THR A 337 9.02 -24.71 -9.05
N LYS A 338 7.81 -24.21 -8.85
CA LYS A 338 6.57 -24.98 -9.05
C LYS A 338 6.11 -25.05 -10.49
N ALA A 339 6.25 -23.96 -11.26
CA ALA A 339 5.97 -24.00 -12.70
C ALA A 339 6.86 -25.03 -13.42
N ARG A 340 8.13 -25.18 -13.02
CA ARG A 340 9.02 -26.21 -13.60
C ARG A 340 8.53 -27.63 -13.32
N VAL A 341 8.17 -27.93 -12.07
CA VAL A 341 7.64 -29.26 -11.70
C VAL A 341 6.37 -29.56 -12.51
N ILE A 342 5.45 -28.59 -12.57
CA ILE A 342 4.16 -28.76 -13.26
C ILE A 342 4.33 -28.89 -14.80
N VAL A 343 5.29 -28.18 -15.39
CA VAL A 343 5.63 -28.33 -16.82
C VAL A 343 6.27 -29.67 -17.12
N GLU A 344 7.17 -30.15 -16.26
CA GLU A 344 7.83 -31.45 -16.43
C GLU A 344 6.85 -32.62 -16.24
N GLU A 345 5.85 -32.49 -15.37
CA GLU A 345 4.90 -33.56 -15.03
C GLU A 345 3.61 -33.58 -15.88
N HIS A 346 3.16 -32.44 -16.42
CA HIS A 346 1.83 -32.31 -17.05
C HIS A 346 1.83 -31.70 -18.46
N ASP A 347 2.98 -31.71 -19.17
CA ASP A 347 3.14 -31.16 -20.53
C ASP A 347 2.60 -29.72 -20.69
N MET A 348 2.76 -28.90 -19.65
CA MET A 348 2.24 -27.53 -19.62
C MET A 348 3.09 -26.58 -20.48
N PRO A 349 2.54 -25.43 -20.93
CA PRO A 349 3.23 -24.56 -21.88
C PRO A 349 4.53 -23.98 -21.32
N LEU A 350 5.61 -24.01 -22.11
CA LEU A 350 6.89 -23.38 -21.77
C LEU A 350 6.78 -21.87 -21.49
N ALA A 351 5.71 -21.24 -22.00
CA ALA A 351 5.35 -19.85 -21.68
C ALA A 351 5.13 -19.62 -20.18
N LEU A 352 4.66 -20.63 -19.43
CA LEU A 352 4.49 -20.56 -17.98
C LEU A 352 5.84 -20.37 -17.29
N THR A 353 6.83 -21.21 -17.60
CA THR A 353 8.19 -21.11 -17.04
C THR A 353 8.85 -19.78 -17.38
N THR A 354 8.69 -19.32 -18.63
CA THR A 354 9.26 -18.04 -19.07
C THR A 354 8.64 -16.86 -18.31
N ARG A 355 7.31 -16.85 -18.13
CA ARG A 355 6.63 -15.79 -17.38
C ARG A 355 6.97 -15.85 -15.89
N SER A 356 7.06 -17.04 -15.30
CA SER A 356 7.48 -17.23 -13.90
C SER A 356 8.88 -16.69 -13.64
N GLU A 357 9.84 -16.94 -14.53
CA GLU A 357 11.20 -16.40 -14.39
C GLU A 357 11.21 -14.87 -14.52
N GLY A 358 10.43 -14.31 -15.44
CA GLY A 358 10.23 -12.87 -15.55
C GLY A 358 9.63 -12.24 -14.29
N LEU A 359 8.69 -12.91 -13.61
CA LEU A 359 8.16 -12.46 -12.33
C LEU A 359 9.21 -12.52 -11.22
N LYS A 360 9.95 -13.63 -11.13
CA LYS A 360 11.03 -13.81 -10.15
C LYS A 360 12.08 -12.70 -10.26
N GLU A 361 12.57 -12.42 -11.47
CA GLU A 361 13.55 -11.35 -11.68
C GLU A 361 12.98 -9.98 -11.32
N ARG A 362 11.76 -9.68 -11.77
CA ARG A 362 11.12 -8.37 -11.57
C ARG A 362 10.83 -8.10 -10.10
N TYR A 363 10.18 -9.05 -9.42
CA TYR A 363 9.86 -8.91 -8.01
C TYR A 363 11.10 -9.06 -7.11
N GLY A 364 12.03 -9.93 -7.48
CA GLY A 364 13.33 -10.03 -6.80
C GLY A 364 14.03 -8.67 -6.77
N LYS A 365 14.17 -8.03 -7.93
CA LYS A 365 14.83 -6.73 -8.04
C LYS A 365 14.10 -5.61 -7.27
N ILE A 366 12.77 -5.48 -7.41
CA ILE A 366 12.03 -4.40 -6.70
C ILE A 366 12.06 -4.59 -5.18
N PHE A 367 11.98 -5.83 -4.67
CA PHE A 367 12.08 -6.09 -3.23
C PHE A 367 13.48 -5.77 -2.68
N HIS A 368 14.55 -6.09 -3.40
CA HIS A 368 15.91 -5.74 -2.99
C HIS A 368 16.13 -4.23 -2.98
N LEU A 369 15.70 -3.51 -4.02
CA LEU A 369 15.77 -2.04 -4.06
C LEU A 369 15.01 -1.40 -2.89
N PHE A 370 13.84 -1.93 -2.55
CA PHE A 370 13.10 -1.44 -1.41
C PHE A 370 13.74 -1.82 -0.06
N ALA A 371 14.30 -3.03 0.07
CA ALA A 371 15.02 -3.48 1.25
C ALA A 371 16.21 -2.57 1.56
N ASP A 372 16.93 -2.11 0.53
CA ASP A 372 18.02 -1.16 0.67
C ASP A 372 17.57 0.20 1.18
N CYS A 373 16.47 0.73 0.64
CA CYS A 373 15.86 1.96 1.16
C CYS A 373 15.49 1.78 2.64
N HIS A 374 14.74 0.72 2.96
CA HIS A 374 14.26 0.42 4.30
C HIS A 374 15.39 0.35 5.33
N ARG A 375 16.48 -0.37 5.02
CA ARG A 375 17.65 -0.47 5.90
C ARG A 375 18.28 0.90 6.21
N LYS A 376 18.32 1.79 5.22
CA LYS A 376 18.96 3.11 5.33
C LYS A 376 18.12 4.15 6.08
N TYR A 377 16.79 4.12 6.00
CA TYR A 377 15.96 5.10 6.74
C TYR A 377 15.43 4.58 8.08
N SER A 378 15.28 3.26 8.28
CA SER A 378 14.52 2.72 9.44
C SER A 378 15.29 2.65 10.76
N HIS A 379 16.58 3.01 10.78
CA HIS A 379 17.40 2.96 11.98
C HIS A 379 17.26 4.22 12.84
N ALA A 380 17.79 4.16 14.06
CA ALA A 380 17.78 5.27 15.02
C ALA A 380 19.15 5.96 15.20
N LYS A 381 20.15 5.57 14.42
CA LYS A 381 21.50 6.14 14.46
C LYS A 381 21.57 7.53 13.79
N PRO A 382 22.54 8.38 14.18
CA PRO A 382 22.92 9.56 13.40
C PRO A 382 23.27 9.18 11.96
N VAL A 383 23.05 10.10 11.02
CA VAL A 383 23.40 9.92 9.59
C VAL A 383 24.34 11.02 9.13
N SER A 384 25.30 10.66 8.26
CA SER A 384 26.12 11.65 7.55
C SER A 384 25.49 12.08 6.22
N GLU A 385 26.03 13.10 5.56
CA GLU A 385 25.58 13.48 4.20
C GLU A 385 25.84 12.38 3.17
N GLU A 386 26.89 11.57 3.35
CA GLU A 386 27.14 10.40 2.51
C GLU A 386 26.05 9.33 2.70
N ASP A 387 25.63 9.07 3.94
CA ASP A 387 24.52 8.15 4.23
C ASP A 387 23.21 8.66 3.60
N ILE A 388 22.94 9.96 3.72
CA ILE A 388 21.75 10.61 3.15
C ILE A 388 21.77 10.55 1.62
N SER A 389 22.91 10.82 0.99
CA SER A 389 23.07 10.73 -0.47
C SER A 389 22.90 9.30 -0.96
N SER A 390 23.46 8.33 -0.24
CA SER A 390 23.29 6.91 -0.52
C SER A 390 21.83 6.45 -0.39
N LEU A 391 21.07 7.00 0.55
CA LEU A 391 19.64 6.78 0.67
C LEU A 391 18.87 7.38 -0.51
N ASP A 392 19.18 8.62 -0.89
CA ASP A 392 18.57 9.31 -2.03
C ASP A 392 18.75 8.53 -3.34
N ASP A 393 19.97 8.05 -3.62
CA ASP A 393 20.25 7.20 -4.77
C ASP A 393 19.45 5.88 -4.75
N SER A 394 19.27 5.29 -3.58
CA SER A 394 18.51 4.04 -3.42
C SER A 394 17.02 4.27 -3.69
N ILE A 395 16.48 5.38 -3.18
CA ILE A 395 15.09 5.78 -3.41
C ILE A 395 14.87 6.08 -4.89
N LYS A 396 15.77 6.82 -5.53
CA LYS A 396 15.72 7.09 -6.98
C LYS A 396 15.76 5.81 -7.79
N ALA A 397 16.66 4.87 -7.46
CA ALA A 397 16.74 3.57 -8.12
C ALA A 397 15.44 2.76 -7.96
N PHE A 398 14.91 2.70 -6.74
CA PHE A 398 13.63 2.04 -6.43
C PHE A 398 12.47 2.65 -7.23
N MET A 399 12.31 3.97 -7.19
CA MET A 399 11.19 4.67 -7.83
C MET A 399 11.28 4.62 -9.36
N THR A 400 12.48 4.77 -9.92
CA THR A 400 12.73 4.64 -11.36
C THR A 400 12.39 3.23 -11.84
N TYR A 401 12.89 2.20 -11.13
CA TYR A 401 12.60 0.82 -11.46
C TYR A 401 11.12 0.48 -11.31
N PHE A 402 10.45 1.01 -10.28
CA PHE A 402 9.01 0.82 -10.07
C PHE A 402 8.20 1.40 -11.23
N ARG A 403 8.45 2.66 -11.63
CA ARG A 403 7.74 3.30 -12.74
C ARG A 403 7.96 2.57 -14.07
N ALA A 404 9.19 2.15 -14.34
CA ALA A 404 9.53 1.41 -15.56
C ALA A 404 8.91 0.01 -15.61
N SER A 405 8.93 -0.71 -14.48
CA SER A 405 8.45 -2.11 -14.43
C SER A 405 6.94 -2.22 -14.25
N PHE A 406 6.30 -1.20 -13.69
CA PHE A 406 4.87 -1.19 -13.37
C PHE A 406 4.18 0.11 -13.81
N PRO A 407 4.19 0.46 -15.10
CA PRO A 407 3.72 1.77 -15.60
C PRO A 407 2.22 2.02 -15.35
N ARG A 408 1.42 0.95 -15.23
CA ARG A 408 -0.02 1.03 -14.93
C ARG A 408 -0.31 1.07 -13.43
N SER A 409 0.69 0.87 -12.57
CA SER A 409 0.50 0.86 -11.12
C SER A 409 0.45 2.27 -10.55
N THR A 410 -0.45 2.48 -9.60
CA THR A 410 -0.56 3.74 -8.85
C THR A 410 0.58 3.90 -7.84
N ILE A 411 0.98 5.14 -7.59
CA ILE A 411 1.94 5.49 -6.53
C ILE A 411 1.15 5.92 -5.28
N PRO A 412 1.15 5.13 -4.20
CA PRO A 412 0.47 5.49 -2.97
C PRO A 412 1.19 6.64 -2.26
N ILE A 413 0.48 7.35 -1.38
CA ILE A 413 1.04 8.44 -0.58
C ILE A 413 2.33 8.06 0.15
N LYS A 414 2.41 6.80 0.63
CA LYS A 414 3.61 6.27 1.29
C LYS A 414 4.84 6.30 0.36
N MET A 415 4.72 5.86 -0.89
CA MET A 415 5.85 5.93 -1.83
C MET A 415 6.22 7.37 -2.15
N HIS A 416 5.24 8.28 -2.25
CA HIS A 416 5.53 9.72 -2.39
C HIS A 416 6.27 10.31 -1.17
N ILE A 417 5.88 9.95 0.05
CA ILE A 417 6.56 10.39 1.27
C ILE A 417 8.01 9.90 1.28
N LEU A 418 8.25 8.64 0.89
CA LEU A 418 9.61 8.12 0.74
C LEU A 418 10.39 8.93 -0.31
N GLU A 419 9.82 9.13 -1.49
CA GLU A 419 10.49 9.80 -2.61
C GLU A 419 10.82 11.27 -2.33
N SER A 420 9.86 12.05 -1.82
CA SER A 420 9.97 13.51 -1.80
C SER A 420 10.27 14.10 -0.42
N HIS A 421 10.03 13.35 0.66
CA HIS A 421 10.08 13.92 2.02
C HIS A 421 11.08 13.23 2.94
N ALA A 422 11.39 11.95 2.75
CA ALA A 422 12.30 11.22 3.65
C ALA A 422 13.71 11.82 3.69
N VAL A 423 14.30 12.11 2.53
CA VAL A 423 15.67 12.64 2.41
C VAL A 423 15.79 14.07 2.96
N PRO A 424 14.95 15.05 2.56
CA PRO A 424 14.99 16.39 3.15
C PRO A 424 14.81 16.37 4.67
N TRP A 425 13.90 15.54 5.16
CA TRP A 425 13.62 15.41 6.58
C TRP A 425 14.81 14.84 7.35
N MET A 426 15.41 13.75 6.87
CA MET A 426 16.60 13.16 7.49
C MET A 426 17.79 14.11 7.46
N ARG A 427 17.97 14.88 6.38
CA ARG A 427 19.00 15.91 6.26
C ARG A 427 18.82 17.02 7.30
N GLN A 428 17.58 17.46 7.51
CA GLN A 428 17.29 18.51 8.47
C GLN A 428 17.57 18.07 9.92
N TRP A 429 17.28 16.82 10.25
CA TRP A 429 17.33 16.35 11.64
C TRP A 429 18.56 15.50 11.99
N GLY A 430 19.28 14.97 11.01
CA GLY A 430 20.56 14.28 11.19
C GLY A 430 20.45 12.86 11.78
N PHE A 431 19.27 12.26 11.79
CA PHE A 431 19.06 10.88 12.24
C PHE A 431 18.17 10.09 11.25
N GLY A 432 18.31 8.76 11.28
CA GLY A 432 17.35 7.88 10.62
C GLY A 432 15.95 8.05 11.19
N LEU A 433 14.93 7.82 10.36
CA LEU A 433 13.52 7.99 10.72
C LEU A 433 13.08 7.07 11.87
N GLY A 434 13.80 5.96 12.09
CA GLY A 434 13.56 5.08 13.24
C GLY A 434 13.81 5.74 14.59
N PHE A 435 14.63 6.80 14.65
CA PHE A 435 14.86 7.59 15.87
C PHE A 435 13.60 8.31 16.34
N PHE A 436 12.76 8.72 15.40
CA PHE A 436 11.51 9.43 15.62
C PHE A 436 10.28 8.52 15.50
N GLY A 437 10.52 7.21 15.43
CA GLY A 437 9.50 6.22 15.10
C GLY A 437 8.49 6.00 16.22
N GLU A 438 7.27 5.63 15.81
CA GLU A 438 6.11 5.43 16.70
C GLU A 438 6.17 4.15 17.56
N GLN A 439 7.25 3.36 17.47
CA GLN A 439 7.33 2.04 18.14
C GLN A 439 7.19 2.14 19.67
N GLY A 440 7.66 3.25 20.27
CA GLY A 440 7.44 3.53 21.69
C GLY A 440 5.96 3.69 22.02
N ILE A 441 5.21 4.39 21.16
CA ILE A 441 3.78 4.65 21.32
C ILE A 441 2.97 3.35 21.11
N GLU A 442 3.26 2.58 20.06
CA GLU A 442 2.59 1.29 19.81
C GLU A 442 2.77 0.29 20.95
N SER A 443 3.91 0.32 21.65
CA SER A 443 4.11 -0.55 22.82
C SER A 443 3.12 -0.25 23.95
N THR A 444 2.62 0.99 24.03
CA THR A 444 1.72 1.46 25.10
C THR A 444 0.25 1.15 24.85
N THR A 445 -0.17 0.82 23.61
CA THR A 445 -1.57 0.42 23.34
C THR A 445 -1.94 -0.89 24.02
N SER A 446 -0.97 -1.80 24.21
CA SER A 446 -1.14 -3.03 25.00
C SER A 446 -1.56 -2.81 26.47
N ILE A 447 -1.36 -1.58 26.97
CA ILE A 447 -1.76 -1.17 28.32
C ILE A 447 -3.26 -0.84 28.33
N ALA A 448 -3.82 -0.28 27.26
CA ALA A 448 -5.23 0.12 27.18
C ALA A 448 -6.21 -1.07 27.12
N ASP A 449 -5.78 -2.24 26.61
CA ASP A 449 -6.61 -3.45 26.49
C ASP A 449 -7.11 -4.01 27.85
N LYS A 450 -6.57 -3.52 28.96
CA LYS A 450 -6.95 -3.93 30.32
C LYS A 450 -7.93 -2.92 30.92
N LEU A 451 -9.14 -2.87 30.37
CA LEU A 451 -10.25 -1.93 30.62
C LEU A 451 -10.89 -1.96 32.05
N LYS A 452 -10.12 -2.08 33.13
CA LYS A 452 -10.62 -1.78 34.49
C LYS A 452 -9.65 -0.85 35.24
N GLY A 453 -10.09 0.39 35.43
CA GLY A 453 -9.40 1.40 36.23
C GLY A 453 -8.35 2.22 35.49
N ILE A 454 -8.76 2.97 34.45
CA ILE A 454 -7.87 3.83 33.61
C ILE A 454 -6.96 4.72 34.47
N LYS A 455 -7.47 5.28 35.57
CA LYS A 455 -6.68 6.10 36.50
C LYS A 455 -5.54 5.30 37.15
N ILE A 456 -5.85 4.14 37.74
CA ILE A 456 -4.86 3.27 38.39
C ILE A 456 -3.82 2.79 37.38
N LEU A 457 -4.26 2.49 36.16
CA LEU A 457 -3.43 2.06 35.06
C LEU A 457 -2.44 3.16 34.61
N LEU A 458 -2.93 4.40 34.48
CA LEU A 458 -2.11 5.56 34.15
C LEU A 458 -1.11 5.88 35.26
N GLU A 459 -1.56 5.87 36.52
CA GLU A 459 -0.69 6.07 37.69
C GLU A 459 0.43 5.01 37.73
N ARG A 460 0.08 3.73 37.56
CA ARG A 460 1.06 2.65 37.49
C ARG A 460 2.04 2.84 36.33
N HIS A 461 1.54 3.21 35.15
CA HIS A 461 2.39 3.47 33.98
C HIS A 461 3.39 4.60 34.22
N LEU A 462 2.92 5.72 34.78
CA LEU A 462 3.75 6.87 35.12
C LEU A 462 4.83 6.49 36.15
N LEU A 463 4.47 5.67 37.15
CA LEU A 463 5.44 5.16 38.13
C LEU A 463 6.51 4.25 37.49
N MET A 464 6.13 3.40 36.54
CA MET A 464 7.06 2.50 35.83
C MET A 464 7.95 3.22 34.81
N THR A 465 7.55 4.40 34.34
CA THR A 465 8.28 5.19 33.32
C THR A 465 8.99 6.42 33.91
N CYS A 466 8.94 6.60 35.24
CA CYS A 466 9.54 7.71 35.95
C CYS A 466 11.07 7.53 36.09
N PRO A 467 11.91 8.44 35.56
CA PRO A 467 13.38 8.32 35.54
C PRO A 467 13.99 8.17 36.92
N SER A 468 13.47 8.90 37.89
CA SER A 468 13.94 8.86 39.28
C SER A 468 13.70 7.51 39.94
N ARG A 469 12.74 6.71 39.44
CA ARG A 469 12.48 5.35 39.92
C ARG A 469 13.23 4.29 39.14
N VAL A 470 13.44 4.49 37.84
CA VAL A 470 14.11 3.50 36.98
C VAL A 470 15.62 3.73 36.84
N GLY A 471 16.17 4.75 37.50
CA GLY A 471 17.60 5.05 37.52
C GLY A 471 18.11 5.74 36.26
N GLY A 472 17.28 6.54 35.58
CA GLY A 472 17.65 7.27 34.36
C GLY A 472 16.64 7.08 33.22
N VAL A 473 17.12 6.90 31.98
CA VAL A 473 16.23 6.68 30.84
C VAL A 473 15.58 5.29 30.95
N PRO A 474 14.23 5.17 30.92
CA PRO A 474 13.58 3.88 30.97
C PRO A 474 14.10 2.96 29.87
N LYS A 475 14.56 1.76 30.26
CA LYS A 475 14.98 0.75 29.30
C LYS A 475 13.80 0.38 28.38
N PRO A 476 14.04 0.05 27.11
CA PRO A 476 13.02 -0.50 26.24
C PRO A 476 12.34 -1.71 26.90
N THR A 477 11.04 -1.87 26.72
CA THR A 477 10.32 -3.04 27.23
C THR A 477 10.96 -4.31 26.67
N SER A 478 11.42 -5.22 27.54
CA SER A 478 11.98 -6.49 27.09
C SER A 478 10.89 -7.26 26.33
N ARG A 479 11.17 -7.64 25.08
CA ARG A 479 10.28 -8.52 24.34
C ARG A 479 10.19 -9.83 25.11
N GLN A 480 9.01 -10.14 25.66
CA GLN A 480 8.72 -11.51 26.06
C GLN A 480 8.90 -12.36 24.80
N LYS A 481 9.92 -13.25 24.81
CA LYS A 481 9.97 -14.36 23.87
C LYS A 481 8.70 -15.16 24.13
N ARG A 482 7.65 -14.95 23.33
CA ARG A 482 6.59 -15.95 23.20
C ARG A 482 7.29 -17.15 22.59
N LEU A 483 7.53 -18.16 23.43
CA LEU A 483 7.95 -19.51 23.03
C LEU A 483 6.93 -20.08 22.03
#